data_AF-A0AAW5T6X7-F1
#
_entry.id   AF-A0AAW5T6X7-F1
#
_cell.length_a   1.000
_cell.length_b   1.000
_cell.length_c   1.000
_cell.angle_alpha   90.00
_cell.angle_beta   90.00
_cell.angle_gamma   90.00
#
_symmetry.space_group_name_H-M   'P 1'
#
loop_
_entity.id
_entity.type
_entity.pdbx_description
1 polymer ?
#
loop_
_entity_poly.entity_id
_entity_poly.type
_entity_poly.pdbx_seq_one_letter_code
_entity_poly.pdbx_strand_id
1 'polypeptide(L)'
;MSGETTKRTLARKRLAAISARQRVYERELEREIYDAAVVRGLTQRQISELVGNCSQATIQRILRRFATDPTQLDVQPAEIIDQRTAGIITTEQMMEQLLDWKFSRGEVARINSVATDAYSTGDWDSIENAFYRGQLTDSEFQRLADRQLHAGNP
;
A
#
# COMPACT_ATOMS: atom_id res chain seq x y z
N MET A 1 0.35 -11.66 36.11
CA MET A 1 -0.19 -10.56 35.27
C MET A 1 0.76 -10.14 34.15
N SER A 2 2.08 -9.94 34.39
CA SER A 2 3.04 -9.42 33.38
C SER A 2 3.35 -10.35 32.19
N GLY A 3 3.40 -11.68 32.40
CA GLY A 3 3.75 -12.63 31.33
C GLY A 3 2.67 -12.81 30.24
N GLU A 4 1.40 -12.68 30.60
CA GLU A 4 0.26 -12.85 29.69
C GLU A 4 0.12 -11.65 28.72
N THR A 5 0.33 -10.43 29.22
CA THR A 5 0.36 -9.21 28.41
C THR A 5 1.48 -9.24 27.37
N THR A 6 2.66 -9.73 27.75
CA THR A 6 3.81 -9.86 26.84
C THR A 6 3.54 -10.85 25.70
N LYS A 7 2.92 -11.99 26.00
CA LYS A 7 2.52 -12.99 24.99
C LYS A 7 1.50 -12.44 23.99
N ARG A 8 0.49 -11.72 24.47
CA ARG A 8 -0.53 -11.08 23.61
C ARG A 8 0.08 -10.02 22.69
N THR A 9 0.98 -9.18 23.22
CA THR A 9 1.68 -8.18 22.41
C THR A 9 2.53 -8.83 21.32
N LEU A 10 3.26 -9.90 21.64
CA LEU A 10 4.05 -10.64 20.66
C LEU A 10 3.17 -11.28 19.57
N ALA A 11 2.04 -11.88 19.94
CA ALA A 11 1.10 -12.46 19.00
C ALA A 11 0.54 -11.41 18.02
N ARG A 12 0.15 -10.23 18.53
CA ARG A 12 -0.33 -9.11 17.70
C ARG A 12 0.74 -8.64 16.71
N LYS A 13 1.99 -8.44 17.18
CA LYS A 13 3.11 -8.05 16.32
C LYS A 13 3.38 -9.08 15.21
N ARG A 14 3.38 -10.36 15.55
CA ARG A 14 3.56 -11.44 14.57
C ARG A 14 2.45 -11.46 13.53
N LEU A 15 1.20 -11.34 13.95
CA LEU A 15 0.06 -11.32 13.03
C LEU A 15 0.10 -10.11 12.10
N ALA A 16 0.44 -8.93 12.62
CA ALA A 16 0.60 -7.72 11.82
C ALA A 16 1.70 -7.89 10.76
N ALA A 17 2.85 -8.47 11.13
CA ALA A 17 3.96 -8.70 10.20
C ALA A 17 3.60 -9.70 9.09
N ILE A 18 2.93 -10.81 9.41
CA ILE A 18 2.49 -11.79 8.41
C ILE A 18 1.43 -11.18 7.49
N SER A 19 0.46 -10.47 8.05
CA SER A 19 -0.58 -9.80 7.26
C SER A 19 0.00 -8.73 6.33
N ALA A 20 0.99 -7.96 6.78
CA ALA A 20 1.71 -7.01 5.95
C ALA A 20 2.48 -7.69 4.82
N ARG A 21 3.17 -8.80 5.11
CA ARG A 21 3.88 -9.58 4.10
C ARG A 21 2.94 -10.10 3.02
N GLN A 22 1.77 -10.60 3.41
CA GLN A 22 0.75 -11.02 2.46
C GLN A 22 0.33 -9.88 1.54
N ARG A 23 0.04 -8.69 2.08
CA ARG A 23 -0.34 -7.52 1.27
C ARG A 23 0.76 -7.05 0.32
N VAL A 24 2.04 -7.15 0.72
CA VAL A 24 3.18 -6.83 -0.15
C VAL A 24 3.25 -7.81 -1.32
N TYR A 25 3.19 -9.12 -1.04
CA TYR A 25 3.25 -10.14 -2.09
C TYR A 25 2.03 -10.12 -3.02
N GLU A 26 0.84 -9.80 -2.50
CA GLU A 26 -0.34 -9.62 -3.34
C GLU A 26 -0.13 -8.47 -4.34
N ARG A 27 0.40 -7.32 -3.91
CA ARG A 27 0.70 -6.20 -4.82
C ARG A 27 1.80 -6.51 -5.82
N GLU A 28 2.84 -7.20 -5.39
CA GLU A 28 3.93 -7.67 -6.27
C GLU A 28 3.38 -8.63 -7.34
N LEU A 29 2.57 -9.61 -6.94
CA LEU A 29 1.93 -10.53 -7.87
C LEU A 29 1.00 -9.82 -8.84
N GLU A 30 0.23 -8.84 -8.38
CA GLU A 30 -0.66 -8.04 -9.23
C GLU A 30 0.12 -7.24 -10.28
N ARG A 31 1.26 -6.64 -9.90
CA ARG A 31 2.19 -5.98 -10.83
C ARG A 31 2.75 -6.96 -11.87
N GLU A 32 3.25 -8.11 -11.43
CA GLU A 32 3.81 -9.12 -12.33
C GLU A 32 2.75 -9.72 -13.27
N ILE A 33 1.51 -9.93 -12.81
CA ILE A 33 0.39 -10.35 -13.66
C ILE A 33 0.11 -9.30 -14.74
N TYR A 34 0.09 -8.01 -14.37
CA TYR A 34 -0.15 -6.93 -15.32
C TYR A 34 0.99 -6.82 -16.34
N ASP A 35 2.25 -6.81 -15.91
CA ASP A 35 3.42 -6.78 -16.78
C ASP A 35 3.44 -7.98 -17.75
N ALA A 36 3.24 -9.19 -17.24
CA ALA A 36 3.19 -10.41 -18.05
C ALA A 36 2.10 -10.34 -19.13
N ALA A 37 0.90 -9.87 -18.81
CA ALA A 37 -0.21 -9.81 -19.75
C ALA A 37 -0.09 -8.66 -20.75
N VAL A 38 0.22 -7.45 -20.26
CA VAL A 38 0.10 -6.21 -21.02
C VAL A 38 1.39 -5.85 -21.73
N VAL A 39 2.54 -6.07 -21.10
CA VAL A 39 3.86 -5.71 -21.64
C VAL A 39 4.48 -6.89 -22.38
N ARG A 40 4.39 -8.11 -21.82
CA ARG A 40 5.04 -9.31 -22.38
C ARG A 40 4.12 -10.20 -23.21
N GLY A 41 2.82 -9.90 -23.24
CA GLY A 41 1.85 -10.57 -24.11
C GLY A 41 1.49 -12.01 -23.72
N LEU A 42 1.70 -12.42 -22.46
CA LEU A 42 1.25 -13.74 -22.00
C LEU A 42 -0.28 -13.78 -21.93
N THR A 43 -0.85 -14.92 -22.32
CA THR A 43 -2.29 -15.14 -22.20
C THR A 43 -2.70 -15.34 -20.74
N GLN A 44 -3.94 -14.98 -20.39
CA GLN A 44 -4.49 -15.22 -19.04
C GLN A 44 -4.43 -16.69 -18.63
N ARG A 45 -4.52 -17.61 -19.61
CA ARG A 45 -4.34 -19.05 -19.39
C ARG A 45 -2.92 -19.37 -18.94
N GLN A 46 -1.91 -18.92 -19.68
CA GLN A 46 -0.49 -19.15 -19.33
C GLN A 46 -0.16 -18.54 -17.95
N ILE A 47 -0.67 -17.35 -17.67
CA ILE A 47 -0.48 -16.70 -16.36
C ILE A 47 -1.15 -17.52 -15.25
N SER A 48 -2.40 -17.96 -15.45
CA SER A 48 -3.13 -18.79 -14.49
C SER A 48 -2.41 -20.12 -14.22
N GLU A 49 -1.87 -20.76 -15.25
CA GLU A 49 -1.08 -21.99 -15.13
C GLU A 49 0.21 -21.78 -14.32
N LEU A 50 0.91 -20.64 -14.51
CA LEU A 50 2.13 -20.30 -13.77
C LEU A 50 1.87 -19.93 -12.30
N VAL A 51 0.83 -19.13 -12.05
CA VAL A 51 0.47 -18.69 -10.69
C VAL A 51 -0.12 -19.85 -9.87
N GLY A 52 -0.78 -20.80 -10.52
CA GLY A 52 -1.22 -22.09 -9.96
C GLY A 52 -2.42 -22.01 -9.01
N ASN A 53 -2.54 -20.96 -8.20
CA ASN A 53 -3.65 -20.74 -7.26
C ASN A 53 -4.66 -19.68 -7.72
N CYS A 54 -4.46 -19.06 -8.89
CA CYS A 54 -5.32 -18.03 -9.46
C CYS A 54 -5.99 -18.53 -10.74
N SER A 55 -7.32 -18.53 -10.78
CA SER A 55 -8.08 -18.86 -11.99
C SER A 55 -7.95 -17.78 -13.07
N GLN A 56 -8.19 -18.13 -14.34
CA GLN A 56 -8.24 -17.15 -15.43
C GLN A 56 -9.23 -16.00 -15.16
N ALA A 57 -10.36 -16.30 -14.54
CA ALA A 57 -11.35 -15.27 -14.15
C ALA A 57 -10.78 -14.31 -13.09
N THR A 58 -9.98 -14.81 -12.15
CA THR A 58 -9.27 -13.99 -11.16
C THR A 58 -8.26 -13.08 -11.85
N ILE A 59 -7.45 -13.62 -12.78
CA ILE A 59 -6.49 -12.85 -13.59
C ILE A 59 -7.23 -11.75 -14.36
N GLN A 60 -8.31 -12.07 -15.04
CA GLN A 60 -9.12 -11.09 -15.76
C GLN A 60 -9.61 -9.96 -14.85
N ARG A 61 -10.06 -10.27 -13.63
CA ARG A 61 -10.53 -9.28 -12.65
C ARG A 61 -9.40 -8.34 -12.22
N ILE A 62 -8.21 -8.87 -11.98
CA ILE A 62 -7.01 -8.07 -11.66
C ILE A 62 -6.69 -7.13 -12.82
N LEU A 63 -6.59 -7.65 -14.05
CA LEU A 63 -6.29 -6.84 -15.23
C LEU A 63 -7.32 -5.74 -15.46
N ARG A 64 -8.62 -6.04 -15.30
CA ARG A 64 -9.69 -5.05 -15.45
C ARG A 64 -9.62 -3.93 -14.42
N ARG A 65 -9.19 -4.22 -13.19
CA ARG A 65 -9.07 -3.20 -12.14
C ARG A 65 -8.08 -2.10 -12.52
N PHE A 66 -6.99 -2.48 -13.20
CA PHE A 66 -5.92 -1.56 -13.58
C PHE A 66 -5.97 -1.09 -15.04
N ALA A 67 -6.94 -1.56 -15.82
CA ALA A 67 -7.05 -1.23 -17.24
C ALA A 67 -7.31 0.27 -17.48
N THR A 68 -8.09 0.91 -16.60
CA THR A 68 -8.43 2.34 -16.70
C THR A 68 -7.31 3.23 -16.17
N ASP A 69 -6.63 2.79 -15.12
CA ASP A 69 -5.60 3.55 -14.44
C ASP A 69 -4.48 2.61 -13.95
N PRO A 70 -3.43 2.42 -14.77
CA PRO A 70 -2.30 1.58 -14.41
C PRO A 70 -1.45 2.16 -13.27
N THR A 71 -1.54 3.46 -12.96
CA THR A 71 -0.72 4.09 -11.90
C THR A 71 -1.07 3.57 -10.51
N GLN A 72 -2.23 2.93 -10.35
CA GLN A 72 -2.60 2.21 -9.12
C GLN A 72 -1.69 1.02 -8.80
N LEU A 73 -0.88 0.56 -9.76
CA LEU A 73 0.13 -0.47 -9.56
C LEU A 73 1.45 0.10 -9.01
N ASP A 74 1.66 1.42 -9.13
CA ASP A 74 2.85 2.08 -8.60
C ASP A 74 2.92 1.89 -7.09
N VAL A 75 4.14 1.81 -6.56
CA VAL A 75 4.38 1.68 -5.11
C VAL A 75 3.69 2.84 -4.40
N GLN A 76 2.94 2.55 -3.34
CA GLN A 76 2.23 3.56 -2.54
C GLN A 76 2.83 3.65 -1.13
N PRO A 77 2.68 4.77 -0.41
CA PRO A 77 3.16 4.89 0.97
C PRO A 77 2.66 3.78 1.91
N ALA A 78 1.43 3.31 1.72
CA ALA A 78 0.90 2.16 2.45
C ALA A 78 1.73 0.88 2.23
N GLU A 79 2.22 0.65 1.02
CA GLU A 79 3.08 -0.50 0.70
C GLU A 79 4.45 -0.38 1.38
N ILE A 80 5.06 0.81 1.37
CA ILE A 80 6.33 1.08 2.04
C ILE A 80 6.23 0.79 3.55
N ILE A 81 5.13 1.20 4.19
CA ILE A 81 4.86 0.90 5.60
C ILE A 81 4.62 -0.60 5.83
N ASP A 82 3.92 -1.27 4.91
CA ASP A 82 3.72 -2.72 4.97
C ASP A 82 5.06 -3.46 4.83
N GLN A 83 5.98 -3.02 3.97
CA GLN A 83 7.31 -3.59 3.84
C GLN A 83 8.11 -3.48 5.16
N ARG A 84 8.06 -2.33 5.85
CA ARG A 84 8.68 -2.18 7.18
C ARG A 84 8.00 -3.06 8.22
N THR A 85 6.67 -3.10 8.22
CA THR A 85 5.88 -3.95 9.13
C THR A 85 6.20 -5.45 8.92
N ALA A 86 6.44 -5.86 7.67
CA ALA A 86 6.82 -7.21 7.29
C ALA A 86 8.30 -7.55 7.56
N GLY A 87 9.11 -6.55 7.95
CA GLY A 87 10.55 -6.68 8.17
C GLY A 87 11.36 -6.83 6.88
N ILE A 88 10.83 -6.39 5.74
CA ILE A 88 11.52 -6.41 4.43
C ILE A 88 12.48 -5.22 4.32
N ILE A 89 12.05 -4.05 4.80
CA ILE A 89 12.88 -2.86 4.90
C ILE A 89 13.00 -2.41 6.36
N THR A 90 14.08 -1.68 6.65
CA THR A 90 14.32 -1.04 7.94
C THR A 90 13.46 0.21 8.11
N THR A 91 13.36 0.72 9.35
CA THR A 91 12.72 2.00 9.63
C THR A 91 13.41 3.15 8.88
N GLU A 92 14.73 3.13 8.81
CA GLU A 92 15.54 4.16 8.14
C GLU A 92 15.22 4.21 6.65
N GLN A 93 15.19 3.06 5.98
CA GLN A 93 14.80 2.96 4.57
C GLN A 93 13.35 3.37 4.32
N MET A 94 12.44 3.02 5.22
CA MET A 94 11.03 3.45 5.14
C MET A 94 10.94 4.98 5.21
N MET A 95 11.61 5.60 6.19
CA MET A 95 11.56 7.05 6.39
C MET A 95 12.26 7.82 5.27
N GLU A 96 13.35 7.31 4.72
CA GLU A 96 14.01 7.88 3.53
C GLU A 96 13.03 7.98 2.35
N GLN A 97 12.37 6.87 2.00
CA GLN A 97 11.42 6.84 0.89
C GLN A 97 10.20 7.75 1.14
N LEU A 98 9.65 7.74 2.37
CA LEU A 98 8.46 8.52 2.70
C LEU A 98 8.73 10.03 2.81
N LEU A 99 9.94 10.45 3.21
CA LEU A 99 10.27 11.88 3.31
C LEU A 99 10.53 12.53 1.94
N ASP A 100 10.93 11.72 0.96
CA ASP A 100 11.06 12.13 -0.43
C ASP A 100 9.74 12.04 -1.22
N TRP A 101 8.71 11.44 -0.62
CA TRP A 101 7.38 11.32 -1.23
C TRP A 101 6.66 12.66 -1.33
N LYS A 102 6.03 12.93 -2.48
CA LYS A 102 5.15 14.08 -2.67
C LYS A 102 3.71 13.67 -2.37
N PHE A 103 3.29 13.80 -1.11
CA PHE A 103 1.95 13.37 -0.70
C PHE A 103 0.83 14.22 -1.33
N SER A 104 -0.17 13.54 -1.88
CA SER A 104 -1.48 14.11 -2.21
C SER A 104 -2.39 14.07 -0.98
N ARG A 105 -3.22 15.10 -0.80
CA ARG A 105 -4.35 15.07 0.15
C ARG A 105 -5.56 14.50 -0.57
N GLY A 106 -6.39 13.76 0.16
CA GLY A 106 -7.63 13.25 -0.40
C GLY A 106 -8.55 14.40 -0.85
N GLU A 107 -9.19 14.24 -2.00
CA GLU A 107 -10.09 15.23 -2.56
C GLU A 107 -11.46 14.62 -2.85
N VAL A 108 -12.50 15.45 -2.70
CA VAL A 108 -13.85 15.05 -3.13
C VAL A 108 -13.85 14.98 -4.65
N ALA A 109 -14.16 13.82 -5.21
CA ALA A 109 -14.23 13.63 -6.64
C ALA A 109 -15.29 14.56 -7.24
N ARG A 110 -14.91 15.31 -8.28
CA ARG A 110 -15.81 16.22 -8.99
C ARG A 110 -16.07 15.68 -10.39
N ILE A 111 -17.35 15.57 -10.76
CA ILE A 111 -17.76 15.29 -12.13
C ILE A 111 -18.48 16.53 -12.65
N ASN A 112 -18.02 17.09 -13.77
CA ASN A 112 -18.57 18.32 -14.35
C ASN A 112 -18.68 19.48 -13.34
N SER A 113 -17.65 19.65 -12.51
CA SER A 113 -17.57 20.67 -11.44
C SER A 113 -18.58 20.51 -10.29
N VAL A 114 -19.39 19.44 -10.29
CA VAL A 114 -20.26 19.08 -9.18
C VAL A 114 -19.51 18.13 -8.25
N ALA A 115 -19.43 18.46 -6.96
CA ALA A 115 -18.92 17.56 -5.94
C ALA A 115 -19.81 16.31 -5.91
N THR A 116 -19.20 15.15 -6.10
CA THR A 116 -19.88 13.87 -5.91
C THR A 116 -19.75 13.43 -4.44
N ASP A 117 -20.52 12.45 -4.02
CA ASP A 117 -20.36 11.82 -2.68
C ASP A 117 -19.12 10.90 -2.60
N ALA A 118 -18.32 10.80 -3.66
CA ALA A 118 -17.12 9.97 -3.68
C ALA A 118 -15.90 10.76 -3.17
N TYR A 119 -15.28 10.26 -2.10
CA TYR A 119 -14.01 10.75 -1.56
C TYR A 119 -12.86 9.96 -2.17
N SER A 120 -11.95 10.63 -2.86
CA SER A 120 -10.70 10.04 -3.34
C SER A 120 -9.68 10.14 -2.21
N THR A 121 -9.41 9.01 -1.54
CA THR A 121 -8.40 8.90 -0.49
C THR A 121 -7.03 9.33 -1.01
N GLY A 122 -6.39 10.29 -0.33
CA GLY A 122 -5.04 10.73 -0.68
C GLY A 122 -3.98 9.83 -0.05
N ASP A 123 -2.76 9.90 -0.57
CA ASP A 123 -1.63 9.13 -0.05
C ASP A 123 -1.36 9.44 1.43
N TRP A 124 -1.69 10.65 1.88
CA TRP A 124 -1.60 11.06 3.28
C TRP A 124 -2.52 10.27 4.22
N ASP A 125 -3.71 9.88 3.76
CA ASP A 125 -4.64 9.10 4.57
C ASP A 125 -4.05 7.72 4.92
N SER A 126 -3.14 7.21 4.09
CA SER A 126 -2.39 5.99 4.38
C SER A 126 -1.42 6.17 5.56
N ILE A 127 -0.80 7.35 5.68
CA ILE A 127 0.08 7.71 6.80
C ILE A 127 -0.72 7.79 8.10
N GLU A 128 -1.86 8.48 8.09
CA GLU A 128 -2.75 8.59 9.27
C GLU A 128 -3.26 7.22 9.72
N ASN A 129 -3.74 6.40 8.78
CA ASN A 129 -4.20 5.05 9.08
C ASN A 129 -3.08 4.17 9.65
N ALA A 130 -1.86 4.30 9.13
CA ALA A 130 -0.70 3.58 9.66
C ALA A 130 -0.34 4.00 11.08
N PHE A 131 -0.45 5.29 11.40
CA PHE A 131 -0.27 5.80 12.75
C PHE A 131 -1.32 5.25 13.72
N TYR A 132 -2.62 5.32 13.38
CA TYR A 132 -3.69 4.77 14.23
C TYR A 132 -3.60 3.25 14.44
N ARG A 133 -3.00 2.52 13.48
CA ARG A 133 -2.73 1.08 13.61
C ARG A 133 -1.44 0.76 14.38
N GLY A 134 -0.68 1.77 14.82
CA GLY A 134 0.59 1.60 15.52
C GLY A 134 1.72 1.08 14.63
N GLN A 135 1.61 1.26 13.32
CA GLN A 135 2.68 0.92 12.36
C GLN A 135 3.72 2.03 12.28
N LEU A 136 3.33 3.27 12.59
CA LEU A 136 4.20 4.41 12.80
C LEU A 136 4.23 4.80 14.28
N THR A 137 5.40 5.20 14.76
CA THR A 137 5.59 5.85 16.06
C THR A 137 5.22 7.33 15.98
N ASP A 138 4.99 7.96 17.13
CA ASP A 138 4.72 9.40 17.21
C ASP A 138 5.82 10.22 16.52
N SER A 139 7.09 9.89 16.74
CA SER A 139 8.23 10.59 16.15
C SER A 139 8.31 10.43 14.62
N GLU A 140 8.00 9.24 14.10
CA GLU A 140 7.98 9.00 12.64
C GLU A 140 6.84 9.81 12.01
N PHE A 141 5.64 9.79 12.62
CA PHE A 141 4.48 10.53 12.15
C PHE A 141 4.71 12.05 12.17
N GLN A 142 5.23 12.60 13.27
CA GLN A 142 5.52 14.03 13.38
C GLN A 142 6.52 14.49 12.32
N ARG A 143 7.58 13.71 12.07
CA ARG A 143 8.57 14.06 11.05
C ARG A 143 7.97 14.11 9.64
N LEU A 144 7.05 13.20 9.31
CA LEU A 144 6.30 13.23 8.04
C LEU A 144 5.34 14.41 7.96
N ALA A 145 4.66 14.73 9.07
CA ALA A 145 3.75 15.87 9.16
C ALA A 145 4.48 17.21 8.99
N ASP A 146 5.61 17.40 9.67
CA ASP A 146 6.45 18.60 9.56
C ASP A 146 6.94 18.79 8.11
N ARG A 147 7.42 17.72 7.49
CA ARG A 147 7.83 17.72 6.08
C ARG A 147 6.68 18.14 5.15
N GLN A 148 5.47 17.65 5.39
CA GLN A 148 4.29 17.98 4.58
C GLN A 148 3.84 19.44 4.79
N LEU A 149 3.92 19.97 6.00
CA LEU A 149 3.63 21.38 6.29
C LEU A 149 4.61 22.31 5.58
N HIS A 150 5.91 21.98 5.60
CA HIS A 150 6.94 22.76 4.91
C HIS A 150 6.92 22.60 3.39
N ALA A 151 6.39 21.50 2.85
CA ALA A 151 6.18 21.31 1.41
C ALA A 151 5.05 22.20 0.85
N GLY A 152 4.10 22.60 1.70
CA GLY A 152 2.93 23.40 1.33
C GLY A 152 3.13 24.92 1.40
N ASN A 153 4.28 25.39 1.88
CA ASN A 153 4.66 26.81 1.83
C ASN A 153 5.67 27.02 0.69
N PRO A 154 5.31 27.77 -0.37
CA PRO A 154 6.27 28.18 -1.40
C PRO A 154 7.35 29.13 -0.84
#